data_AF-A0A091CD85-F1
#
_entry.id   AF-A0A091CD85-F1
#
_cell.length_a   1.000
_cell.length_b   1.000
_cell.length_c   1.000
_cell.angle_alpha   90.00
_cell.angle_beta   90.00
_cell.angle_gamma   90.00
#
_symmetry.space_group_name_H-M   'P 1'
#
loop_
_entity.id
_entity.type
_entity.pdbx_description
1 polymer ?
#
loop_
_entity_poly.entity_id
_entity_poly.type
_entity_poly.pdbx_seq_one_letter_code
_entity_poly.pdbx_strand_id
1 'polypeptide(L)'
;MANQSEEFASTQENTQVSGELTFNDKVVQKIIGIAMEKIDGLLNIKGGFFSSVAGKVANTDNVTAGIDTEVGKKQVAVDMEIICEYGKDAAKIYDEIKQVVSTEVKKMTHLDVIEINVNVADIQTIEEYEQNKETLQDKASEAADSVSNYASEQTEQATEKINEGVEKAEEKTEPNVQ
;
A
#
# COMPACT_ATOMS: atom_id res chain seq x y z
N MET A 1 38.90 -55.51 35.52
CA MET A 1 38.56 -54.35 36.37
C MET A 1 39.19 -53.13 35.71
N ALA A 2 38.52 -52.06 35.30
CA ALA A 2 37.11 -51.70 35.30
C ALA A 2 36.86 -50.83 34.05
N ASN A 3 35.66 -50.96 33.50
CA ASN A 3 35.12 -50.19 32.39
C ASN A 3 34.60 -48.85 32.93
N GLN A 4 35.06 -47.72 32.38
CA GLN A 4 34.42 -46.41 32.56
C GLN A 4 34.56 -45.61 31.26
N SER A 5 33.68 -45.91 30.32
CA SER A 5 33.21 -44.94 29.34
C SER A 5 31.77 -44.60 29.73
N GLU A 6 31.61 -43.56 30.55
CA GLU A 6 30.29 -42.98 30.82
C GLU A 6 29.82 -42.24 29.57
N GLU A 7 28.85 -42.86 28.91
CA GLU A 7 28.09 -42.32 27.79
C GLU A 7 27.16 -41.23 28.34
N PHE A 8 27.53 -39.96 28.15
CA PHE A 8 26.62 -38.84 28.40
C PHE A 8 25.53 -38.82 27.32
N ALA A 9 24.50 -39.64 27.51
CA ALA A 9 23.26 -39.53 26.76
C ALA A 9 22.52 -38.26 27.21
N SER A 10 22.68 -37.18 26.45
CA SER A 10 21.87 -35.98 26.61
C SER A 10 20.44 -36.29 26.13
N THR A 11 19.55 -36.63 27.05
CA THR A 11 18.11 -36.68 26.79
C THR A 11 17.61 -35.26 26.52
N GLN A 12 17.55 -34.87 25.25
CA GLN A 12 16.81 -33.68 24.84
C GLN A 12 15.32 -34.02 24.89
N GLU A 13 14.68 -33.61 25.99
CA GLU A 13 13.22 -33.50 26.11
C GLU A 13 12.72 -32.58 24.97
N ASN A 14 12.18 -33.19 23.91
CA ASN A 14 11.55 -32.47 22.81
C ASN A 14 10.19 -31.95 23.26
N THR A 15 10.18 -30.84 23.99
CA THR A 15 8.96 -30.10 24.29
C THR A 15 8.42 -29.51 22.99
N GLN A 16 7.60 -30.27 22.26
CA GLN A 16 6.90 -29.77 21.08
C GLN A 16 5.90 -28.70 21.51
N VAL A 17 6.21 -27.45 21.15
CA VAL A 17 5.29 -26.31 21.31
C VAL A 17 4.20 -26.42 20.24
N SER A 18 2.95 -26.62 20.65
CA SER A 18 1.79 -26.61 19.75
C SER A 18 1.30 -25.18 19.50
N GLY A 19 0.93 -24.85 18.27
CA GLY A 19 0.36 -23.54 17.93
C GLY A 19 -0.31 -23.55 16.55
N GLU A 20 -0.93 -22.42 16.20
CA GLU A 20 -1.55 -22.18 14.89
C GLU A 20 -0.92 -20.91 14.28
N LEU A 21 -0.58 -20.97 12.99
CA LEU A 21 -0.13 -19.84 12.19
C LEU A 21 -1.30 -19.41 11.28
N THR A 22 -1.68 -18.14 11.38
CA THR A 22 -2.70 -17.54 10.52
C THR A 22 -2.15 -16.29 9.84
N PHE A 23 -2.73 -15.94 8.70
CA PHE A 23 -2.36 -14.76 7.93
C PHE A 23 -3.56 -13.83 7.81
N ASN A 24 -3.31 -12.53 7.93
CA ASN A 24 -4.32 -11.52 7.64
C ASN A 24 -4.44 -11.32 6.12
N ASP A 25 -5.65 -11.02 5.65
CA ASP A 25 -5.94 -10.69 4.25
C ASP A 25 -4.94 -9.70 3.66
N LYS A 26 -4.61 -8.62 4.40
CA LYS A 26 -3.64 -7.60 3.97
C LYS A 26 -2.25 -8.16 3.66
N VAL A 27 -1.82 -9.21 4.37
CA VAL A 27 -0.52 -9.86 4.12
C VAL A 27 -0.57 -10.63 2.81
N VAL A 28 -1.66 -11.36 2.57
CA VAL A 28 -1.84 -12.15 1.33
C VAL A 28 -2.03 -11.22 0.13
N GLN A 29 -2.84 -10.17 0.25
CA GLN A 29 -2.96 -9.09 -0.75
C GLN A 29 -1.59 -8.49 -1.10
N LYS A 30 -0.74 -8.25 -0.08
CA LYS A 30 0.60 -7.71 -0.31
C LYS A 30 1.49 -8.66 -1.12
N ILE A 31 1.47 -9.95 -0.80
CA ILE A 31 2.21 -10.98 -1.55
C ILE A 31 1.74 -11.00 -3.01
N ILE A 32 0.42 -11.04 -3.21
CA ILE A 32 -0.19 -11.08 -4.54
C ILE A 32 0.25 -9.88 -5.36
N GLY A 33 0.03 -8.67 -4.87
CA GLY A 33 0.29 -7.52 -5.71
C GLY A 33 1.79 -7.26 -5.95
N ILE A 34 2.70 -7.66 -5.06
CA ILE A 34 4.15 -7.70 -5.39
C ILE A 34 4.43 -8.75 -6.49
N ALA A 35 3.77 -9.90 -6.44
CA ALA A 35 3.95 -10.95 -7.44
C ALA A 35 3.47 -10.51 -8.83
N MET A 36 2.44 -9.68 -8.90
CA MET A 36 1.85 -9.18 -10.15
C MET A 36 2.77 -8.24 -10.94
N GLU A 37 3.76 -7.61 -10.31
CA GLU A 37 4.76 -6.76 -11.01
C GLU A 37 5.56 -7.53 -12.07
N LYS A 38 5.58 -8.87 -12.01
CA LYS A 38 6.34 -9.73 -12.92
C LYS A 38 5.60 -10.07 -14.22
N ILE A 39 4.32 -9.71 -14.32
CA ILE A 39 3.44 -10.16 -15.41
C ILE A 39 3.51 -9.19 -16.59
N ASP A 40 3.94 -9.70 -17.74
CA ASP A 40 4.03 -8.91 -18.97
C ASP A 40 2.63 -8.55 -19.49
N GLY A 41 2.42 -7.26 -19.78
CA GLY A 41 1.14 -6.74 -20.28
C GLY A 41 0.10 -6.41 -19.20
N LEU A 42 0.42 -6.62 -17.91
CA LEU A 42 -0.39 -6.12 -16.80
C LEU A 42 0.10 -4.71 -16.41
N LEU A 43 -0.68 -3.68 -16.71
CA LEU A 43 -0.29 -2.28 -16.41
C LEU A 43 -0.52 -1.92 -14.95
N ASN A 44 -1.69 -2.31 -14.40
CA ASN A 44 -2.02 -2.04 -13.01
C ASN A 44 -3.16 -2.93 -12.50
N ILE A 45 -3.33 -2.93 -11.18
CA ILE A 45 -4.53 -3.37 -10.49
C ILE A 45 -5.33 -2.12 -10.10
N LYS A 46 -6.60 -2.09 -10.47
CA LYS A 46 -7.47 -0.92 -10.25
C LYS A 46 -7.64 -0.66 -8.76
N GLY A 47 -7.42 0.57 -8.31
CA GLY A 47 -7.38 0.93 -6.89
C GLY A 47 -5.98 1.36 -6.43
N GLY A 48 -4.97 1.28 -7.32
CA GLY A 48 -3.68 1.92 -7.10
C GLY A 48 -2.69 1.09 -6.28
N PHE A 49 -2.87 -0.23 -6.24
CA PHE A 49 -2.00 -1.13 -5.50
C PHE A 49 -0.51 -0.95 -5.85
N PHE A 50 -0.16 -0.83 -7.14
CA PHE A 50 1.25 -0.62 -7.53
C PHE A 50 1.81 0.74 -7.08
N SER A 51 0.96 1.79 -7.05
CA SER A 51 1.35 3.11 -6.54
C SER A 51 1.66 3.09 -5.04
N SER A 52 1.00 2.20 -4.29
CA SER A 52 1.21 1.99 -2.86
C SER A 52 2.49 1.23 -2.51
N VAL A 53 3.00 0.38 -3.39
CA VAL A 53 4.26 -0.37 -3.19
C VAL A 53 5.49 0.48 -3.49
N ALA A 54 5.38 1.44 -4.43
CA ALA A 54 6.48 2.31 -4.89
C ALA A 54 6.99 3.36 -3.87
N GLY A 55 6.65 3.25 -2.58
CA GLY A 55 7.31 3.99 -1.49
C GLY A 55 6.78 5.41 -1.21
N LYS A 56 5.80 5.92 -1.96
CA LYS A 56 5.10 7.18 -1.62
C LYS A 56 3.95 6.90 -0.64
N VAL A 57 4.30 6.60 0.61
CA VAL A 57 3.34 6.40 1.70
C VAL A 57 2.75 7.76 2.10
N ALA A 58 1.63 8.15 1.49
CA ALA A 58 0.64 8.92 2.23
C ALA A 58 0.03 7.95 3.25
N ASN A 59 -0.11 8.37 4.52
CA ASN A 59 -0.78 7.63 5.60
C ASN A 59 -2.27 7.42 5.27
N THR A 60 -2.58 6.58 4.30
CA THR A 60 -3.94 6.14 4.00
C THR A 60 -3.98 4.64 4.21
N ASP A 61 -4.81 4.20 5.15
CA ASP A 61 -4.96 2.80 5.56
C ASP A 61 -5.53 1.87 4.47
N ASN A 62 -5.58 2.35 3.22
CA ASN A 62 -6.29 1.76 2.07
C ASN A 62 -5.33 1.33 0.95
N VAL A 63 -4.15 0.85 1.35
CA VAL A 63 -2.99 0.40 0.53
C VAL A 63 -3.30 -0.86 -0.31
N THR A 64 -4.51 -1.42 -0.22
CA THR A 64 -4.91 -2.71 -0.83
C THR A 64 -6.10 -2.61 -1.78
N ALA A 65 -6.52 -1.40 -2.14
CA ALA A 65 -7.64 -1.22 -3.06
C ALA A 65 -7.35 -1.91 -4.40
N GLY A 66 -8.21 -2.87 -4.78
CA GLY A 66 -8.14 -3.58 -6.06
C GLY A 66 -7.94 -5.09 -6.00
N ILE A 67 -7.55 -5.62 -4.83
CA ILE A 67 -7.43 -7.06 -4.59
C ILE A 67 -8.25 -7.39 -3.35
N ASP A 68 -9.32 -8.13 -3.54
CA ASP A 68 -10.11 -8.68 -2.44
C ASP A 68 -9.68 -10.13 -2.23
N THR A 69 -9.46 -10.51 -0.97
CA THR A 69 -9.03 -11.86 -0.61
C THR A 69 -9.85 -12.37 0.55
N GLU A 70 -10.23 -13.63 0.49
CA GLU A 70 -10.79 -14.35 1.62
C GLU A 70 -9.78 -15.42 2.07
N VAL A 71 -9.18 -15.21 3.23
CA VAL A 71 -8.12 -16.08 3.76
C VAL A 71 -8.67 -17.02 4.84
N GLY A 72 -8.68 -18.31 4.54
CA GLY A 72 -8.95 -19.37 5.50
C GLY A 72 -7.68 -19.97 6.11
N LYS A 73 -7.84 -21.00 6.95
CA LYS A 73 -6.72 -21.69 7.62
C LYS A 73 -5.79 -22.45 6.66
N LYS A 74 -6.30 -22.83 5.48
CA LYS A 74 -5.57 -23.63 4.48
C LYS A 74 -5.73 -23.11 3.07
N GLN A 75 -6.72 -22.25 2.84
CA GLN A 75 -7.19 -21.92 1.50
C GLN A 75 -7.36 -20.41 1.37
N VAL A 76 -7.22 -19.92 0.15
CA VAL A 76 -7.42 -18.51 -0.21
C VAL A 76 -8.28 -18.43 -1.47
N ALA A 77 -9.26 -17.54 -1.47
CA ALA A 77 -9.93 -17.06 -2.69
C ALA A 77 -9.50 -15.62 -2.98
N VAL A 78 -9.39 -15.28 -4.26
CA VAL A 78 -8.89 -13.98 -4.73
C VAL A 78 -9.80 -13.43 -5.81
N ASP A 79 -10.23 -12.18 -5.64
CA ASP A 79 -10.94 -11.38 -6.63
C ASP A 79 -10.13 -10.10 -6.92
N MET A 80 -9.99 -9.73 -8.19
CA MET A 80 -9.25 -8.52 -8.56
C MET A 80 -9.73 -7.87 -9.85
N GLU A 81 -9.51 -6.56 -9.94
CA GLU A 81 -9.76 -5.76 -11.14
C GLU A 81 -8.42 -5.30 -11.76
N ILE A 82 -8.18 -5.60 -13.03
CA ILE A 82 -6.92 -5.30 -13.71
C ILE A 82 -7.07 -4.33 -14.88
N ILE A 83 -5.98 -3.63 -15.18
CA ILE A 83 -5.81 -2.81 -16.39
C ILE A 83 -4.75 -3.49 -17.25
N CYS A 84 -5.13 -3.87 -18.46
CA CYS A 84 -4.24 -4.56 -19.40
C CYS A 84 -3.63 -3.60 -20.42
N GLU A 85 -2.45 -3.95 -20.93
CA GLU A 85 -1.80 -3.24 -22.03
C GLU A 85 -2.51 -3.54 -23.37
N TYR A 86 -2.75 -2.49 -24.14
CA TYR A 86 -3.30 -2.59 -25.49
C TYR A 86 -2.42 -3.46 -26.39
N GLY A 87 -3.04 -4.42 -27.08
CA GLY A 87 -2.35 -5.34 -27.99
C GLY A 87 -1.80 -6.61 -27.33
N LYS A 88 -1.93 -6.75 -26.01
CA LYS A 88 -1.64 -8.01 -25.29
C LYS A 88 -2.90 -8.87 -25.15
N ASP A 89 -2.70 -10.17 -24.99
CA ASP A 89 -3.79 -11.13 -24.82
C ASP A 89 -4.19 -11.23 -23.34
N ALA A 90 -5.40 -10.75 -23.03
CA ALA A 90 -5.95 -10.78 -21.67
C ALA A 90 -6.13 -12.20 -21.12
N ALA A 91 -6.42 -13.20 -21.96
CA ALA A 91 -6.54 -14.59 -21.52
C ALA A 91 -5.17 -15.16 -21.10
N LYS A 92 -4.13 -14.81 -21.85
CA LYS A 92 -2.75 -15.18 -21.50
C LYS A 92 -2.30 -14.51 -20.19
N ILE A 93 -2.61 -13.21 -20.03
CA ILE A 93 -2.34 -12.48 -18.78
C ILE A 93 -3.07 -13.18 -17.61
N TYR A 94 -4.34 -13.55 -17.78
CA TYR A 94 -5.09 -14.28 -16.75
C TYR A 94 -4.45 -15.63 -16.38
N ASP A 95 -3.98 -16.40 -17.35
CA ASP A 95 -3.28 -17.65 -17.10
C ASP A 95 -1.96 -17.43 -16.33
N GLU A 96 -1.22 -16.38 -16.66
CA GLU A 96 0.00 -16.00 -15.95
C GLU A 96 -0.29 -15.53 -14.51
N ILE A 97 -1.35 -14.73 -14.31
CA ILE A 97 -1.84 -14.33 -12.97
C ILE A 97 -2.08 -15.57 -12.13
N LYS A 98 -2.85 -16.55 -12.64
CA LYS A 98 -3.16 -17.77 -11.88
C LYS A 98 -1.90 -18.51 -11.43
N GLN A 99 -0.93 -18.66 -12.33
CA GLN A 99 0.33 -19.36 -12.03
C GLN A 99 1.16 -18.62 -10.99
N VAL A 100 1.35 -17.31 -11.20
CA VAL A 100 2.19 -16.47 -10.34
C VAL A 100 1.59 -16.33 -8.95
N VAL A 101 0.29 -16.01 -8.85
CA VAL A 101 -0.42 -15.89 -7.56
C VAL A 101 -0.37 -17.20 -6.77
N SER A 102 -0.77 -18.31 -7.40
CA SER A 102 -0.82 -19.60 -6.72
C SER A 102 0.56 -20.02 -6.21
N THR A 103 1.61 -19.76 -7.01
CA THR A 103 2.99 -20.11 -6.65
C THR A 103 3.50 -19.27 -5.48
N GLU A 104 3.38 -17.95 -5.54
CA GLU A 104 3.96 -17.07 -4.52
C GLU A 104 3.19 -17.16 -3.19
N VAL A 105 1.85 -17.25 -3.24
CA VAL A 105 1.04 -17.44 -2.02
C VAL A 105 1.38 -18.79 -1.37
N LYS A 106 1.43 -19.89 -2.13
CA LYS A 106 1.75 -21.21 -1.58
C LYS A 106 3.17 -21.25 -1.00
N LYS A 107 4.12 -20.63 -1.68
CA LYS A 107 5.53 -20.59 -1.27
C LYS A 107 5.72 -19.84 0.05
N MET A 108 5.01 -18.71 0.24
CA MET A 108 5.20 -17.85 1.41
C MET A 108 4.31 -18.22 2.60
N THR A 109 3.10 -18.74 2.35
CA THR A 109 2.09 -18.96 3.40
C THR A 109 1.69 -20.42 3.58
N HIS A 110 2.08 -21.30 2.64
CA HIS A 110 1.62 -22.68 2.55
C HIS A 110 0.10 -22.87 2.33
N LEU A 111 -0.63 -21.79 2.09
CA LEU A 111 -2.05 -21.83 1.75
C LEU A 111 -2.25 -22.20 0.27
N ASP A 112 -3.33 -22.91 -0.03
CA ASP A 112 -3.74 -23.28 -1.39
C ASP A 112 -4.71 -22.23 -1.94
N VAL A 113 -4.36 -21.62 -3.06
CA VAL A 113 -5.30 -20.72 -3.76
C VAL A 113 -6.30 -21.58 -4.53
N ILE A 114 -7.57 -21.51 -4.15
CA ILE A 114 -8.63 -22.36 -4.70
C ILE A 114 -9.39 -21.69 -5.85
N GLU A 115 -9.43 -20.35 -5.85
CA GLU A 115 -10.19 -19.55 -6.80
C GLU A 115 -9.48 -18.22 -7.06
N ILE A 116 -9.43 -17.83 -8.33
CA ILE A 116 -8.88 -16.55 -8.79
C ILE A 116 -9.83 -16.01 -9.86
N ASN A 117 -10.56 -14.95 -9.51
CA ASN A 117 -11.43 -14.22 -10.41
C ASN A 117 -10.76 -12.90 -10.78
N VAL A 118 -10.73 -12.62 -12.08
CA VAL A 118 -10.10 -11.42 -12.63
C VAL A 118 -11.10 -10.73 -13.54
N ASN A 119 -11.41 -9.48 -13.24
CA ASN A 119 -12.17 -8.61 -14.11
C ASN A 119 -11.22 -7.64 -14.83
N VAL A 120 -11.27 -7.59 -16.16
CA VAL A 120 -10.53 -6.59 -16.94
C VAL A 120 -11.33 -5.29 -16.90
N ALA A 121 -10.88 -4.36 -16.07
CA ALA A 121 -11.55 -3.09 -15.86
C ALA A 121 -11.28 -2.10 -16.99
N ASP A 122 -10.09 -2.16 -17.60
CA ASP A 122 -9.70 -1.27 -18.70
C ASP A 122 -8.57 -1.87 -19.57
N ILE A 123 -8.40 -1.34 -20.77
CA ILE A 123 -7.30 -1.64 -21.70
C ILE A 123 -6.69 -0.32 -22.16
N GLN A 124 -5.42 -0.09 -21.82
CA GLN A 124 -4.74 1.17 -22.09
C GLN A 124 -3.41 0.94 -22.81
N THR A 125 -2.93 1.95 -23.53
CA THR A 125 -1.52 1.96 -23.95
C THR A 125 -0.63 2.31 -22.77
N ILE A 126 0.67 1.95 -22.83
CA ILE A 126 1.64 2.35 -21.80
C ILE A 126 1.70 3.88 -21.68
N GLU A 127 1.68 4.59 -22.81
CA GLU A 127 1.72 6.06 -22.85
C GLU A 127 0.51 6.68 -22.16
N GLU A 128 -0.69 6.18 -22.44
CA GLU A 128 -1.93 6.63 -21.81
C GLU A 128 -1.92 6.38 -20.29
N TYR A 129 -1.42 5.22 -19.88
CA TYR A 129 -1.33 4.89 -18.45
C TYR A 129 -0.36 5.81 -17.69
N GLU A 130 0.82 6.07 -18.24
CA GLU A 130 1.79 6.98 -17.60
C GLU A 130 1.29 8.43 -17.57
N GLN A 131 0.64 8.93 -18.63
CA GLN A 131 0.04 10.27 -18.66
C GLN A 131 -1.08 10.43 -17.62
N ASN A 132 -1.95 9.43 -17.49
CA ASN A 132 -3.00 9.44 -16.48
C ASN A 132 -2.44 9.39 -15.06
N LYS A 133 -1.29 8.74 -14.85
CA LYS A 133 -0.62 8.66 -13.55
C LYS A 133 0.09 9.96 -13.15
N GLU A 134 0.68 10.69 -14.10
CA GLU A 134 1.30 12.00 -13.86
C GLU A 134 0.25 13.09 -13.59
N THR A 135 -0.78 13.19 -14.44
CA THR A 135 -1.81 14.23 -14.32
C THR A 135 -2.58 14.20 -12.99
N LEU A 136 -2.75 13.02 -12.39
CA LEU A 136 -3.38 12.88 -11.07
C LEU A 136 -2.49 13.39 -9.93
N GLN A 137 -1.16 13.26 -10.05
CA GLN A 137 -0.22 13.78 -9.05
C GLN A 137 -0.14 15.31 -9.11
N ASP A 138 -0.10 15.87 -10.32
CA ASP A 138 0.00 17.32 -10.51
C ASP A 138 -1.23 18.03 -9.97
N LYS A 139 -2.44 17.55 -10.29
CA LYS A 139 -3.70 18.12 -9.78
C LYS A 139 -3.81 18.06 -8.26
N ALA A 140 -3.30 16.98 -7.64
CA ALA A 140 -3.30 16.84 -6.20
C ALA A 140 -2.33 17.83 -5.53
N SER A 141 -1.15 18.04 -6.11
CA SER A 141 -0.19 19.05 -5.63
C SER A 141 -0.75 20.46 -5.78
N GLU A 142 -1.29 20.81 -6.95
CA GLU A 142 -1.89 22.13 -7.21
C GLU A 142 -3.02 22.45 -6.22
N ALA A 143 -3.88 21.47 -5.92
CA ALA A 143 -4.94 21.64 -4.93
C ALA A 143 -4.37 21.88 -3.52
N ALA A 144 -3.32 21.16 -3.12
CA ALA A 144 -2.67 21.37 -1.83
C ALA A 144 -1.98 22.75 -1.72
N ASP A 145 -1.27 23.16 -2.78
CA ASP A 145 -0.56 24.43 -2.84
C ASP A 145 -1.53 25.62 -2.78
N SER A 146 -2.67 25.54 -3.47
CA SER A 146 -3.69 26.59 -3.42
C SER A 146 -4.32 26.76 -2.02
N VAL A 147 -4.59 25.66 -1.31
CA VAL A 147 -5.09 25.69 0.07
C VAL A 147 -4.03 26.25 1.02
N SER A 148 -2.77 25.85 0.86
CA SER A 148 -1.66 26.36 1.67
C SER A 148 -1.50 27.86 1.51
N ASN A 149 -1.46 28.35 0.26
CA ASN A 149 -1.31 29.78 -0.03
C ASN A 149 -2.49 30.59 0.54
N TYR A 150 -3.71 30.08 0.40
CA TYR A 150 -4.89 30.75 0.97
C TYR A 150 -4.85 30.83 2.51
N ALA A 151 -4.43 29.75 3.19
CA ALA A 151 -4.28 29.75 4.63
C ALA A 151 -3.17 30.70 5.11
N SER A 152 -2.05 30.77 4.38
CA SER A 152 -0.97 31.72 4.63
C SER A 152 -1.44 33.16 4.49
N GLU A 153 -2.14 33.50 3.40
CA GLU A 153 -2.68 34.86 3.19
C GLU A 153 -3.63 35.28 4.32
N GLN A 154 -4.52 34.40 4.76
CA GLN A 154 -5.46 34.71 5.85
C GLN A 154 -4.76 34.87 7.21
N THR A 155 -3.71 34.09 7.45
CA THR A 155 -2.90 34.17 8.68
C THR A 155 -2.10 35.47 8.69
N GLU A 156 -1.48 35.83 7.57
CA GLU A 156 -0.70 37.06 7.42
C GLU A 156 -1.60 38.29 7.61
N GLN A 157 -2.77 38.33 6.97
CA GLN A 157 -3.76 39.38 7.18
C GLN A 157 -4.25 39.48 8.64
N ALA A 158 -4.36 38.35 9.35
CA ALA A 158 -4.75 38.35 10.76
C ALA A 158 -3.61 38.87 11.65
N THR A 159 -2.37 38.45 11.42
CA THR A 159 -1.19 38.95 12.14
C THR A 159 -0.97 40.44 11.91
N GLU A 160 -1.16 40.92 10.68
CA GLU A 160 -1.08 42.34 10.32
C GLU A 160 -2.13 43.17 11.07
N LYS A 161 -3.39 42.74 11.09
CA LYS A 161 -4.46 43.38 11.87
C LYS A 161 -4.21 43.37 13.38
N ILE A 162 -3.58 42.32 13.90
CA ILE A 162 -3.19 42.24 15.32
C ILE A 162 -2.11 43.27 15.63
N ASN A 163 -1.05 43.32 14.80
CA ASN A 163 0.04 44.28 14.98
C ASN A 163 -0.47 45.72 14.88
N GLU A 164 -1.30 46.05 13.88
CA GLU A 164 -1.94 47.36 13.78
C GLU A 164 -2.80 47.70 15.02
N GLY A 165 -3.48 46.70 15.60
CA GLY A 165 -4.29 46.87 16.81
C GLY A 165 -3.45 47.12 18.07
N VAL A 166 -2.28 46.49 18.16
CA VAL A 166 -1.30 46.66 19.26
C VAL A 166 -0.62 48.03 19.14
N GLU A 167 -0.15 48.42 17.96
CA GLU A 167 0.46 49.74 17.72
C GLU A 167 -0.50 50.89 18.08
N LYS A 168 -1.78 50.79 17.66
CA LYS A 168 -2.81 51.78 18.01
C LYS A 168 -3.13 51.85 19.51
N ALA A 169 -2.83 50.80 20.28
CA ALA A 169 -3.02 50.77 21.72
C ALA A 169 -1.80 51.33 22.47
N GLU A 170 -0.59 51.07 21.97
CA GLU A 170 0.65 51.66 22.48
C GLU A 170 0.69 53.19 22.24
N GLU A 171 0.27 53.67 21.07
CA GLU A 171 0.20 55.12 20.76
C GLU A 171 -0.79 55.89 21.66
N LYS A 172 -1.81 55.21 22.20
CA LYS A 172 -2.80 55.80 23.13
C LYS A 172 -2.39 55.75 24.61
N THR A 173 -1.29 55.07 24.94
CA THR A 173 -0.81 54.91 26.32
C THR A 173 0.46 55.72 26.64
N GLU A 174 0.95 56.55 25.71
CA GLU A 174 1.99 57.51 26.06
C GLU A 174 1.48 58.49 27.13
N PRO A 175 2.14 58.57 28.31
CA PRO A 175 1.71 59.47 29.36
C PRO A 175 2.00 60.90 28.93
N ASN A 176 0.98 61.76 28.96
CA ASN A 176 1.17 63.21 28.95
C ASN A 176 2.07 63.59 30.14
N VAL A 177 3.37 63.75 29.90
CA VAL A 177 4.28 64.36 30.87
C VAL A 177 4.09 65.87 30.74
N GLN A 178 3.46 66.46 31.76
CA GLN A 178 3.25 67.90 31.92
C GLN A 178 4.23 68.46 32.94
#